data_AF-A0A0R3KHK9-F1
#
_entry.id   AF-A0A0R3KHK9-F1
#
_cell.length_a   1.000
_cell.length_b   1.000
_cell.length_c   1.000
_cell.angle_alpha   90.00
_cell.angle_beta   90.00
_cell.angle_gamma   90.00
#
_symmetry.space_group_name_H-M   'P 1'
#
loop_
_entity.id
_entity.type
_entity.pdbx_description
1 polymer ?
#
loop_
_entity_poly.entity_id
_entity_poly.type
_entity_poly.pdbx_seq_one_letter_code
_entity_poly.pdbx_strand_id
1 'polypeptide(L)'
;MVRTVKPPILDAIDLEREIEKEFRKLPQHESGPTEFAPLSVRAPDLGMPDYVEHNDGATEIGRLSAEAVVREYEAAAKDIEALGVELIEQAKKCEAMTRDALVVTEELKETAARYRAEAKRVFVQIESCSLLTAEVRKICEEMKDKIASPAKAEAKAG
;
A
#
# COMPACT_ATOMS: atom_id res chain seq x y z
N MET A 1 41.19 -80.35 -5.49
CA MET A 1 40.79 -79.81 -4.17
C MET A 1 39.97 -78.56 -4.40
N VAL A 2 38.65 -78.63 -4.26
CA VAL A 2 37.74 -77.48 -4.37
C VAL A 2 37.38 -77.07 -2.95
N ARG A 3 37.75 -75.85 -2.54
CA ARG A 3 37.31 -75.25 -1.27
C ARG A 3 36.00 -74.52 -1.51
N THR A 4 34.91 -75.09 -0.99
CA THR A 4 33.59 -74.45 -0.95
C THR A 4 33.59 -73.39 0.15
N VAL A 5 33.42 -72.12 -0.20
CA VAL A 5 33.24 -71.03 0.76
C VAL A 5 31.72 -70.84 0.93
N LYS A 6 31.20 -71.14 2.11
CA LYS A 6 29.80 -70.94 2.48
C LYS A 6 29.65 -69.51 3.01
N PRO A 7 28.76 -68.65 2.47
CA PRO A 7 28.58 -67.30 2.97
C PRO A 7 27.90 -67.36 4.36
N PRO A 8 28.29 -66.49 5.31
CA PRO A 8 27.65 -66.44 6.62
C PRO A 8 26.23 -65.89 6.47
N ILE A 9 25.28 -66.65 7.00
CA ILE A 9 23.88 -66.25 7.16
C ILE A 9 23.88 -65.09 8.15
N LEU A 10 23.41 -63.92 7.72
CA LEU A 10 23.23 -62.75 8.59
C LEU A 10 22.12 -63.08 9.59
N ASP A 11 22.51 -63.27 10.84
CA ASP A 11 21.63 -63.59 11.95
C ASP A 11 20.88 -62.32 12.37
N ALA A 12 19.63 -62.16 11.88
CA ALA A 12 18.79 -61.00 12.14
C ALA A 12 18.45 -60.79 13.63
N ILE A 13 18.78 -61.77 14.49
CA ILE A 13 18.47 -61.77 15.92
C ILE A 13 19.40 -60.84 16.73
N ASP A 14 20.57 -60.46 16.18
CA ASP A 14 21.53 -59.61 16.92
C ASP A 14 21.45 -58.12 16.54
N LEU A 15 20.73 -57.78 15.47
CA LEU A 15 20.64 -56.39 15.01
C LEU A 15 19.85 -55.52 16.00
N GLU A 16 18.75 -56.03 16.56
CA GLU A 16 17.94 -55.29 17.53
C GLU A 16 18.70 -55.02 18.83
N ARG A 17 19.54 -55.97 19.25
CA ARG A 17 20.37 -55.84 20.46
C ARG A 17 21.52 -54.84 20.25
N GLU A 18 22.09 -54.81 19.06
CA GLU A 18 23.09 -53.81 18.66
C GLU A 18 22.47 -52.41 18.64
N ILE A 19 21.29 -52.26 18.04
CA ILE A 19 20.54 -51.00 17.99
C ILE A 19 20.23 -50.48 19.40
N GLU A 20 19.75 -51.35 20.30
CA GLU A 20 19.42 -50.96 21.68
C GLU A 20 20.66 -50.51 22.47
N LYS A 21 21.80 -51.19 22.26
CA LYS A 21 23.07 -50.80 22.88
C LYS A 21 23.58 -49.45 22.38
N GLU A 22 23.46 -49.18 21.08
CA GLU A 22 23.86 -47.89 20.52
C GLU A 22 22.93 -46.76 20.97
N PHE A 23 21.63 -47.01 21.10
CA PHE A 23 20.68 -46.01 21.62
C PHE A 23 20.94 -45.64 23.08
N ARG A 24 21.38 -46.57 23.94
CA ARG A 24 21.77 -46.25 25.33
C ARG A 24 23.09 -45.49 25.45
N LYS A 25 23.95 -45.55 24.42
CA LYS A 25 25.23 -44.81 24.38
C LYS A 25 25.04 -43.37 23.94
N LEU A 26 23.94 -43.06 23.25
CA LEU A 26 23.59 -41.69 22.92
C LEU A 26 23.25 -40.95 24.23
N PRO A 27 23.76 -39.71 24.42
CA PRO A 27 23.30 -38.89 25.53
C PRO A 27 21.77 -38.84 25.45
N GLN A 28 21.07 -39.05 26.58
CA GLN A 28 19.63 -38.85 26.65
C GLN A 28 19.39 -37.46 26.09
N HIS A 29 18.78 -37.39 24.90
CA HIS A 29 18.43 -36.12 24.33
C HIS A 29 17.48 -35.51 25.33
N GLU A 30 17.95 -34.50 26.07
CA GLU A 30 17.10 -33.70 26.91
C GLU A 30 15.91 -33.34 26.03
N SER A 31 14.72 -33.51 26.57
CA SER A 31 13.45 -33.12 25.95
C SER A 31 13.37 -31.59 25.85
N GLY A 32 14.36 -30.99 25.20
CA GLY A 32 14.37 -29.62 24.73
C GLY A 32 13.56 -29.55 23.43
N PRO A 33 13.07 -28.35 23.07
CA PRO A 33 12.23 -28.17 21.91
C PRO A 33 12.97 -28.64 20.67
N THR A 34 12.46 -29.68 20.02
CA THR A 34 13.16 -30.32 18.90
C THR A 34 13.12 -29.38 17.70
N GLU A 35 14.28 -28.80 17.40
CA GLU A 35 14.48 -27.70 16.45
C GLU A 35 14.61 -28.22 15.00
N PHE A 36 13.57 -28.88 14.49
CA PHE A 36 13.58 -29.45 13.12
C PHE A 36 13.04 -28.49 12.05
N ALA A 37 12.46 -27.35 12.42
CA ALA A 37 11.88 -26.39 11.48
C ALA A 37 12.45 -24.96 11.69
N PRO A 38 12.71 -24.20 10.61
CA PRO A 38 13.10 -22.80 10.71
C PRO A 38 12.09 -21.98 11.52
N LEU A 39 12.56 -21.01 12.30
CA LEU A 39 11.73 -20.14 13.14
C LEU A 39 10.58 -19.46 12.38
N SER A 40 10.75 -19.20 11.07
CA SER A 40 9.71 -18.63 10.21
C SER A 40 8.53 -19.57 9.91
N VAL A 41 8.67 -20.86 10.22
CA VAL A 41 7.67 -21.93 9.97
C VAL A 41 7.22 -22.57 11.28
N ARG A 42 7.81 -22.18 12.41
CA ARG A 42 7.45 -22.72 13.71
C ARG A 42 6.18 -22.02 14.21
N ALA A 43 5.20 -22.82 14.63
CA ALA A 43 4.06 -22.28 15.38
C ALA A 43 4.59 -21.56 16.63
N PRO A 44 4.16 -20.31 16.90
CA PRO A 44 4.55 -19.60 18.11
C PRO A 44 4.22 -20.46 19.34
N ASP A 45 5.07 -20.43 20.36
CA ASP A 45 4.83 -21.16 21.62
C ASP A 45 3.75 -20.42 22.42
N LEU A 46 2.52 -20.52 21.93
CA LEU A 46 1.33 -20.06 22.61
C LEU A 46 0.97 -21.13 23.62
N GLY A 47 0.89 -20.73 24.89
CA GLY A 47 0.27 -21.54 25.93
C GLY A 47 -1.10 -22.00 25.46
N MET A 48 -1.48 -23.23 25.82
CA MET A 48 -2.79 -23.75 25.44
C MET A 48 -3.89 -22.83 26.00
N PRO A 49 -4.86 -22.42 25.16
CA PRO A 49 -5.99 -21.62 25.63
C PRO A 49 -6.82 -22.35 26.69
N ASP A 50 -7.44 -21.58 27.58
CA ASP A 50 -8.23 -22.09 28.70
C ASP A 50 -9.44 -22.95 28.28
N TYR A 51 -9.90 -22.80 27.03
CA TYR A 51 -11.02 -23.57 26.49
C TYR A 51 -10.62 -24.98 26.03
N VAL A 52 -9.32 -25.30 25.98
CA VAL A 52 -8.86 -26.63 25.56
C VAL A 52 -8.87 -27.59 26.73
N GLU A 53 -9.90 -28.43 26.76
CA GLU A 53 -10.06 -29.52 27.71
C GLU A 53 -9.90 -30.87 27.00
N HIS A 54 -9.22 -31.81 27.66
CA HIS A 54 -9.00 -33.15 27.12
C HIS A 54 -9.88 -34.17 27.84
N ASN A 55 -10.52 -35.05 27.07
CA ASN A 55 -11.29 -36.17 27.62
C ASN A 55 -10.35 -37.26 28.16
N ASP A 56 -10.68 -37.84 29.31
CA ASP A 56 -9.88 -38.88 30.00
C ASP A 56 -9.59 -40.14 29.15
N GLY A 57 -10.38 -40.39 28.10
CA GLY A 57 -10.21 -41.51 27.18
C GLY A 57 -9.35 -41.21 25.94
N ALA A 58 -8.85 -39.98 25.79
CA ALA A 58 -8.03 -39.60 24.64
C ALA A 58 -6.63 -40.23 24.70
N THR A 59 -6.15 -40.74 23.58
CA THR A 59 -4.75 -41.19 23.48
C THR A 59 -3.82 -39.99 23.55
N GLU A 60 -2.60 -40.20 24.04
CA GLU A 60 -1.60 -39.13 24.15
C GLU A 60 -1.30 -38.48 22.79
N ILE A 61 -1.23 -39.27 21.72
CA ILE A 61 -1.02 -38.76 20.36
C ILE A 61 -2.20 -37.89 19.92
N GLY A 62 -3.43 -38.31 20.22
CA GLY A 62 -4.65 -37.55 19.92
C GLY A 62 -4.67 -36.21 20.67
N ARG A 63 -4.27 -36.23 21.95
CA ARG A 63 -4.14 -35.04 22.80
C ARG A 63 -3.17 -34.01 22.21
N LEU A 64 -1.96 -34.46 21.88
CA LEU A 64 -0.90 -33.62 21.30
C LEU A 64 -1.28 -33.08 19.92
N SER A 65 -1.94 -33.90 19.10
CA SER A 65 -2.39 -33.49 17.76
C SER A 65 -3.50 -32.44 17.84
N ALA A 66 -4.46 -32.59 18.77
CA ALA A 66 -5.50 -31.59 19.00
C ALA A 66 -4.91 -30.27 19.51
N GLU A 67 -3.96 -30.32 20.46
CA GLU A 67 -3.25 -29.12 20.92
C GLU A 67 -2.48 -28.42 19.79
N ALA A 68 -1.79 -29.17 18.94
CA ALA A 68 -1.04 -28.60 17.81
C ALA A 68 -1.97 -27.84 16.85
N VAL A 69 -3.10 -28.44 16.48
CA VAL A 69 -4.10 -27.80 15.63
C VAL A 69 -4.62 -26.51 16.28
N VAL A 70 -4.97 -26.53 17.56
CA VAL A 70 -5.44 -25.33 18.26
C VAL A 70 -4.36 -24.23 18.26
N ARG A 71 -3.09 -24.56 18.54
CA ARG A 71 -1.99 -23.58 18.49
C ARG A 71 -1.87 -22.90 17.12
N GLU A 72 -2.03 -23.65 16.03
CA GLU A 72 -2.00 -23.09 14.67
C GLU A 72 -3.17 -22.13 14.41
N TYR A 73 -4.39 -22.50 14.82
CA TYR A 73 -5.56 -21.63 14.66
C TYR A 73 -5.46 -20.36 15.52
N GLU A 74 -4.98 -20.47 16.76
CA GLU A 74 -4.75 -19.33 17.64
C GLU A 74 -3.68 -18.38 17.10
N ALA A 75 -2.60 -18.92 16.53
CA ALA A 75 -1.58 -18.12 15.85
C ALA A 75 -2.19 -17.36 14.67
N ALA A 76 -2.94 -18.05 13.80
CA ALA A 76 -3.61 -17.42 12.68
C ALA A 76 -4.65 -16.37 13.12
N ALA A 77 -5.39 -16.61 14.21
CA ALA A 77 -6.33 -15.64 14.77
C ALA A 77 -5.62 -14.35 15.20
N LYS A 78 -4.47 -14.47 15.89
CA LYS A 78 -3.65 -13.30 16.28
C LYS A 78 -3.11 -12.53 15.09
N ASP A 79 -2.70 -13.23 14.03
CA ASP A 79 -2.25 -12.57 12.79
C ASP A 79 -3.41 -11.80 12.12
N ILE A 80 -4.62 -12.36 12.12
CA ILE A 80 -5.82 -11.69 11.61
C ILE A 80 -6.16 -10.44 12.45
N GLU A 81 -6.07 -10.54 13.78
CA GLU A 81 -6.28 -9.39 14.68
C GLU A 81 -5.25 -8.28 14.42
N ALA A 82 -3.98 -8.65 14.26
CA ALA A 82 -2.90 -7.71 13.93
C ALA A 82 -3.17 -7.01 12.59
N LEU A 83 -3.55 -7.77 11.56
CA LEU A 83 -3.94 -7.21 10.27
C LEU A 83 -5.13 -6.24 10.39
N GLY A 84 -6.09 -6.54 11.27
CA GLY A 84 -7.21 -5.65 11.57
C GLY A 84 -6.77 -4.30 12.14
N VAL A 85 -5.80 -4.30 13.05
CA VAL A 85 -5.22 -3.07 13.61
C VAL A 85 -4.52 -2.25 12.52
N GLU A 86 -3.70 -2.90 11.69
CA GLU A 86 -3.03 -2.24 10.57
C GLU A 86 -4.04 -1.63 9.59
N LEU A 87 -5.10 -2.35 9.23
CA LEU A 87 -6.13 -1.86 8.31
C LEU A 87 -6.83 -0.60 8.84
N ILE A 88 -7.13 -0.55 10.14
CA ILE A 88 -7.72 0.64 10.77
C ILE A 88 -6.75 1.83 10.70
N GLU A 89 -5.45 1.61 10.93
CA GLU A 89 -4.46 2.67 10.82
C GLU A 89 -4.34 3.20 9.38
N GLN A 90 -4.32 2.29 8.39
CA GLN A 90 -4.29 2.68 6.98
C GLN A 90 -5.56 3.41 6.56
N ALA A 91 -6.73 2.98 7.02
CA ALA A 91 -7.99 3.68 6.78
C ALA A 91 -7.93 5.14 7.28
N LYS A 92 -7.41 5.36 8.50
CA LYS A 92 -7.21 6.71 9.05
C LYS A 92 -6.26 7.56 8.20
N LYS A 93 -5.19 6.96 7.66
CA LYS A 93 -4.27 7.66 6.74
C LYS A 93 -4.96 8.04 5.44
N CYS A 94 -5.75 7.14 4.85
CA CYS A 94 -6.54 7.43 3.65
C CYS A 94 -7.57 8.55 3.87
N GLU A 95 -8.25 8.54 5.01
CA GLU A 95 -9.19 9.60 5.39
C GLU A 95 -8.51 10.95 5.55
N ALA A 96 -7.34 11.00 6.21
CA ALA A 96 -6.55 12.22 6.36
C ALA A 96 -6.10 12.77 4.98
N MET A 97 -5.53 11.91 4.15
CA MET A 97 -5.09 12.28 2.79
C MET A 97 -6.26 12.79 1.94
N THR A 98 -7.44 12.18 2.05
CA THR A 98 -8.64 12.64 1.35
C THR A 98 -9.06 14.02 1.83
N ARG A 99 -9.02 14.27 3.14
CA ARG A 99 -9.32 15.59 3.72
C ARG A 99 -8.36 16.66 3.18
N ASP A 100 -7.07 16.36 3.15
CA ASP A 100 -6.06 17.28 2.65
C ASP A 100 -6.24 17.57 1.15
N ALA A 101 -6.53 16.54 0.36
CA ALA A 101 -6.81 16.69 -1.07
C ALA A 101 -8.04 17.57 -1.35
N LEU A 102 -9.07 17.49 -0.51
CA LEU A 102 -10.25 18.35 -0.60
C LEU A 102 -9.91 19.82 -0.29
N VAL A 103 -9.07 20.08 0.71
CA VAL A 103 -8.60 21.44 1.03
C VAL A 103 -7.87 22.04 -0.17
N VAL A 104 -6.90 21.32 -0.73
CA VAL A 104 -6.16 21.77 -1.92
C VAL A 104 -7.10 21.98 -3.11
N THR A 105 -8.12 21.14 -3.28
CA THR A 105 -9.11 21.29 -4.35
C THR A 105 -9.89 22.61 -4.24
N GLU A 106 -10.26 23.03 -3.03
CA GLU A 106 -10.91 24.32 -2.82
C GLU A 106 -9.96 25.50 -3.11
N GLU A 107 -8.69 25.42 -2.70
CA GLU A 107 -7.68 26.43 -3.03
C GLU A 107 -7.46 26.56 -4.55
N LEU A 108 -7.47 25.44 -5.27
CA LEU A 108 -7.39 25.42 -6.73
C LEU A 108 -8.61 26.07 -7.39
N LYS A 109 -9.81 25.81 -6.86
CA LYS A 109 -11.05 26.45 -7.35
C LYS A 109 -11.00 27.96 -7.14
N GLU A 110 -10.57 28.41 -5.96
CA GLU A 110 -10.42 29.84 -5.67
C GLU A 110 -9.40 30.48 -6.61
N THR A 111 -8.24 29.83 -6.80
CA THR A 111 -7.21 30.30 -7.72
C THR A 111 -7.74 30.42 -9.15
N ALA A 112 -8.44 29.40 -9.65
CA ALA A 112 -9.06 29.45 -10.97
C ALA A 112 -10.10 30.57 -11.08
N ALA A 113 -10.89 30.82 -10.03
CA ALA A 113 -11.84 31.94 -10.00
C ALA A 113 -11.13 33.29 -10.10
N ARG A 114 -10.03 33.49 -9.37
CA ARG A 114 -9.21 34.72 -9.45
C ARG A 114 -8.66 34.94 -10.87
N TYR A 115 -8.12 33.90 -11.51
CA TYR A 115 -7.65 33.99 -12.90
C TYR A 115 -8.75 34.36 -13.89
N ARG A 116 -9.96 33.80 -13.73
CA ARG A 116 -11.11 34.16 -14.57
C ARG A 116 -11.53 35.62 -14.38
N ALA A 117 -11.54 36.10 -13.13
CA ALA A 117 -11.85 37.50 -12.82
C ALA A 117 -10.81 38.45 -13.43
N GLU A 118 -9.53 38.12 -13.31
CA GLU A 118 -8.43 38.92 -13.86
C GLU A 118 -8.46 38.93 -15.40
N ALA A 119 -8.72 37.78 -16.03
CA ALA A 119 -8.89 37.69 -17.47
C ALA A 119 -10.02 38.61 -17.97
N LYS A 120 -11.16 38.63 -17.25
CA LYS A 120 -12.26 39.54 -17.56
C LYS A 120 -11.86 41.01 -17.41
N ARG A 121 -11.11 41.37 -16.37
CA ARG A 121 -10.61 42.73 -16.15
C ARG A 121 -9.71 43.19 -17.31
N VAL A 122 -8.75 42.36 -17.69
CA VAL A 122 -7.83 42.65 -18.80
C VAL A 122 -8.56 42.74 -20.13
N PHE A 123 -9.52 41.85 -20.39
CA PHE A 123 -10.36 41.90 -21.59
C PHE A 123 -11.06 43.26 -21.74
N VAL A 124 -11.73 43.74 -20.69
CA VAL A 124 -12.43 45.04 -20.70
C VAL A 124 -11.45 46.18 -20.92
N GLN A 125 -10.26 46.12 -20.32
CA GLN A 125 -9.24 47.15 -20.51
C GLN A 125 -8.76 47.21 -21.96
N ILE A 126 -8.51 46.05 -22.59
CA ILE A 126 -8.09 45.97 -24.00
C ILE A 126 -9.18 46.54 -24.90
N GLU A 127 -10.44 46.15 -24.70
CA GLU A 127 -11.57 46.63 -25.50
C GLU A 127 -11.73 48.15 -25.39
N SER A 128 -11.68 48.69 -24.17
CA SER A 128 -11.75 50.14 -23.93
C SER A 128 -10.60 50.89 -24.61
N CYS A 129 -9.36 50.43 -24.44
CA CYS A 129 -8.20 51.04 -25.11
C CYS A 129 -8.31 50.96 -26.64
N SER A 130 -8.83 49.86 -27.18
CA SER A 130 -9.05 49.69 -28.62
C SER A 130 -10.09 50.69 -29.16
N LEU A 131 -11.22 50.86 -28.46
CA LEU A 131 -12.26 51.82 -28.81
C LEU A 131 -11.73 53.26 -28.80
N LEU A 132 -11.03 53.65 -27.74
CA LEU A 132 -10.40 54.98 -27.65
C LEU A 132 -9.41 55.22 -28.80
N THR A 133 -8.62 54.20 -29.15
CA THR A 133 -7.66 54.29 -30.27
C THR A 133 -8.39 54.46 -31.61
N ALA A 134 -9.49 53.75 -31.82
CA ALA A 134 -10.32 53.87 -33.01
C ALA A 134 -10.97 55.26 -33.11
N GLU A 135 -11.46 55.80 -31.99
CA GLU A 135 -12.01 57.15 -31.92
C GLU A 135 -10.97 58.23 -32.24
N VAL A 136 -9.77 58.14 -31.67
CA VAL A 136 -8.66 59.04 -31.99
C VAL A 136 -8.33 59.00 -33.47
N ARG A 137 -8.27 57.80 -34.08
CA ARG A 137 -8.02 57.66 -35.52
C ARG A 137 -9.09 58.37 -36.35
N LYS A 138 -10.36 58.15 -36.01
CA LYS A 138 -11.50 58.80 -36.67
C LYS A 138 -11.40 60.32 -36.59
N ILE A 139 -11.13 60.87 -35.40
CA ILE A 139 -10.97 62.32 -35.20
C ILE A 139 -9.81 62.88 -36.04
N CYS A 140 -8.67 62.19 -36.05
CA CYS A 140 -7.51 62.58 -36.86
C CYS A 140 -7.82 62.58 -38.36
N GLU A 141 -8.55 61.58 -38.85
CA GLU A 141 -9.00 61.50 -40.25
C GLU A 141 -9.96 62.65 -40.59
N GLU A 142 -10.97 62.89 -39.76
CA GLU A 142 -11.91 64.01 -39.94
C GLU A 142 -11.21 65.37 -39.93
N MET A 143 -10.22 65.57 -39.04
CA MET A 143 -9.46 66.82 -38.96
C MET A 143 -8.56 67.01 -40.17
N LYS A 144 -7.91 65.94 -40.64
CA LYS A 144 -7.12 65.95 -41.88
C LYS A 144 -7.99 66.32 -43.09
N ASP A 145 -9.20 65.75 -43.19
CA ASP A 145 -10.12 66.05 -44.30
C ASP A 145 -10.60 67.51 -44.27
N LYS A 146 -10.84 68.09 -43.08
CA LYS A 146 -11.16 69.52 -42.92
C LYS A 146 -10.02 70.42 -43.39
N ILE A 147 -8.77 70.05 -43.10
CA ILE A 147 -7.59 70.80 -43.54
C ILE A 147 -7.38 70.66 -45.05
N ALA A 148 -7.60 69.47 -45.60
CA ALA A 148 -7.45 69.19 -47.03
C ALA A 148 -8.58 69.78 -47.89
N SER A 149 -9.73 70.13 -47.30
CA SER A 149 -10.79 70.87 -47.98
C SER A 149 -10.40 72.35 -48.07
N PRO A 150 -10.05 72.89 -49.25
CA PRO A 150 -9.79 74.31 -49.37
C PRO A 150 -11.07 75.07 -49.03
N ALA A 151 -10.95 76.15 -48.25
CA ALA A 151 -12.04 77.07 -47.94
C ALA A 151 -12.72 77.57 -49.23
N LYS A 152 -13.70 76.83 -49.74
CA LYS A 152 -14.64 77.29 -50.78
C LYS A 152 -15.62 78.25 -50.13
N ALA A 153 -15.16 79.41 -49.70
CA ALA A 153 -16.04 80.46 -49.21
C ALA A 153 -15.47 81.88 -49.29
N GLU A 154 -14.30 82.15 -49.88
CA GLU A 154 -13.86 83.54 -50.09
C GLU A 154 -13.20 83.71 -51.47
N ALA A 155 -13.90 83.33 -52.53
CA ALA A 155 -13.52 83.68 -53.89
C ALA A 155 -14.76 83.77 -54.80
N LYS A 156 -15.74 84.61 -54.44
CA LYS A 156 -16.70 85.20 -55.37
C LYS A 156 -17.52 86.30 -54.70
N ALA A 157 -16.97 87.51 -54.70
CA ALA A 157 -17.72 88.77 -54.78
C ALA A 157 -16.73 89.90 -55.10
N GLY A 158 -16.24 89.88 -56.34
CA GLY A 158 -15.77 91.07 -57.04
C GLY A 158 -16.89 91.55 -57.97
#